data_AF-A0AA41CJT8-F1
#
_entry.id   AF-A0AA41CJT8-F1
#
_cell.length_a   1.000
_cell.length_b   1.000
_cell.length_c   1.000
_cell.angle_alpha   90.00
_cell.angle_beta   90.00
_cell.angle_gamma   90.00
#
_symmetry.space_group_name_H-M   'P 1'
#
loop_
_entity.id
_entity.type
_entity.pdbx_description
1 polymer ?
#
loop_
_entity_poly.entity_id
_entity_poly.type
_entity_poly.pdbx_seq_one_letter_code
_entity_poly.pdbx_strand_id
1 'polypeptide(L)'
;MKSGMHRGHLLARQLGGDGEDRRNLVPLYARVNTPEMRDIETEIAGRIQGNETILYSVIPDYGSGGNVPTSLTLTAVGNKGYRLNYPLIDQP
;
A
#
# COMPACT_ATOMS: atom_id res chain seq x y z
N MET A 1 -7.88 8.20 -15.45
CA MET A 1 -7.53 8.66 -14.09
C MET A 1 -7.55 10.18 -14.09
N LYS A 2 -7.79 10.82 -12.94
CA LYS A 2 -7.71 12.30 -12.83
C LYS A 2 -6.23 12.73 -12.97
N SER A 3 -5.99 13.99 -13.32
CA SER A 3 -4.63 14.56 -13.35
C SER A 3 -3.97 14.46 -11.96
N GLY A 4 -2.68 14.11 -11.91
CA GLY A 4 -1.93 13.92 -10.66
C GLY A 4 -2.08 12.56 -9.96
N MET A 5 -2.82 11.61 -10.57
CA MET A 5 -3.01 10.26 -10.03
C MET A 5 -2.23 9.19 -10.77
N HIS A 6 -1.79 8.18 -10.04
CA HIS A 6 -1.10 6.99 -10.54
C HIS A 6 -1.94 5.73 -10.38
N ARG A 7 -1.55 4.66 -11.10
CA ARG A 7 -1.95 3.26 -10.82
C ARG A 7 -1.24 2.82 -9.54
N GLY A 8 -1.82 3.21 -8.41
CA GLY A 8 -1.36 2.85 -7.08
C GLY A 8 -1.49 1.35 -6.85
N HIS A 9 -0.41 0.71 -6.41
CA HIS A 9 -0.45 -0.70 -6.06
C HIS A 9 -1.04 -0.86 -4.66
N LEU A 10 -1.84 -1.89 -4.42
CA LEU A 10 -2.20 -2.29 -3.04
C LEU A 10 -1.10 -3.18 -2.44
N LEU A 11 -0.50 -4.05 -3.26
CA LEU A 11 0.70 -4.82 -2.94
C LEU A 11 1.81 -4.43 -3.91
N ALA A 12 2.89 -3.83 -3.43
CA ALA A 12 4.04 -3.49 -4.27
C ALA A 12 4.68 -4.69 -4.96
N ARG A 13 5.34 -4.41 -6.09
CA ARG A 13 6.07 -5.41 -6.87
C ARG A 13 7.15 -6.14 -6.09
N GLN A 14 7.86 -5.41 -5.23
CA GLN A 14 8.89 -5.99 -4.38
C GLN A 14 8.35 -6.94 -3.30
N LEU A 15 7.04 -6.88 -3.01
CA LEU A 15 6.33 -7.74 -2.07
C LEU A 15 5.50 -8.83 -2.78
N GLY A 16 5.61 -8.95 -4.11
CA GLY A 16 4.94 -9.97 -4.91
C GLY A 16 3.75 -9.51 -5.73
N GLY A 17 3.43 -8.22 -5.78
CA GLY A 17 2.41 -7.69 -6.68
C GLY A 17 2.89 -7.66 -8.14
N ASP A 18 2.04 -8.03 -9.10
CA ASP A 18 2.44 -8.04 -10.52
C ASP A 18 2.36 -6.65 -11.20
N GLY A 19 1.66 -5.70 -10.56
CA GLY A 19 1.39 -4.35 -11.05
C GLY A 19 0.47 -4.23 -12.25
N GLU A 20 -0.13 -5.34 -12.70
CA GLU A 20 -1.02 -5.38 -13.86
C GLU A 20 -2.40 -5.95 -13.53
N ASP A 21 -2.51 -6.79 -12.50
CA ASP A 21 -3.80 -7.26 -12.00
C ASP A 21 -4.62 -6.07 -11.51
N ARG A 22 -5.76 -5.83 -12.18
CA ARG A 22 -6.67 -4.74 -11.85
C ARG A 22 -7.24 -4.85 -10.44
N ARG A 23 -7.23 -6.04 -9.82
CA ARG A 23 -7.63 -6.26 -8.42
C ARG A 23 -6.61 -5.70 -7.42
N ASN A 24 -5.37 -5.48 -7.85
CA ASN A 24 -4.27 -4.94 -7.04
C ASN A 24 -4.00 -3.45 -7.30
N LEU A 25 -4.88 -2.76 -8.03
CA LEU A 25 -4.65 -1.39 -8.47
C LEU A 25 -5.81 -0.48 -8.10
N VAL A 26 -5.48 0.66 -7.51
CA VAL A 26 -6.43 1.73 -7.20
C VAL A 26 -5.88 3.08 -7.68
N PRO A 27 -6.73 4.07 -7.99
CA PRO A 27 -6.25 5.42 -8.18
C PRO A 27 -5.70 5.97 -6.86
N LEU A 28 -4.49 6.52 -6.88
CA LEU A 28 -3.88 7.24 -5.76
C LEU A 28 -3.20 8.50 -6.28
N TYR A 29 -3.10 9.52 -5.43
CA TYR A 29 -2.23 10.67 -5.71
C TYR A 29 -0.75 10.24 -5.78
N ALA A 30 0.00 10.89 -6.66
CA ALA A 30 1.39 10.53 -6.94
C ALA A 30 2.25 10.46 -5.68
N ARG A 31 2.10 11.44 -4.76
CA ARG A 31 2.84 11.54 -3.49
C ARG A 31 2.55 10.37 -2.53
N VAL A 32 1.29 9.94 -2.49
CA VAL A 32 0.81 8.85 -1.64
C VAL A 32 1.36 7.52 -2.15
N ASN A 33 1.32 7.31 -3.47
CA ASN A 33 1.96 6.16 -4.10
C ASN A 33 3.49 6.19 -3.93
N THR A 34 4.11 7.37 -4.04
CA THR A 34 5.56 7.55 -3.90
C THR A 34 5.88 8.98 -3.44
N PRO A 35 6.61 9.17 -2.33
CA PRO A 35 7.37 8.15 -1.59
C PRO A 35 6.58 7.43 -0.47
N GLU A 36 5.42 7.92 -0.05
CA GLU A 36 4.84 7.52 1.25
C GLU A 36 4.58 6.02 1.39
N MET A 37 3.75 5.43 0.51
CA MET A 37 3.49 3.99 0.53
C MET A 37 4.75 3.16 0.22
N ARG A 38 5.56 3.61 -0.74
CA ARG A 38 6.81 2.94 -1.14
C ARG A 38 7.77 2.77 0.04
N ASP A 39 7.93 3.80 0.86
CA ASP A 39 8.89 3.77 1.96
C ASP A 39 8.45 2.77 3.05
N ILE A 40 7.14 2.69 3.34
CA ILE A 40 6.56 1.67 4.24
C ILE A 40 6.81 0.25 3.70
N GLU A 41 6.50 0.02 2.42
CA GLU A 41 6.69 -1.29 1.80
C GLU A 41 8.17 -1.66 1.67
N THR A 42 9.07 -0.67 1.63
CA THR A 42 10.53 -0.89 1.62
C THR A 42 11.02 -1.34 2.99
N GLU A 43 10.48 -0.79 4.08
CA GLU A 43 10.75 -1.31 5.42
C GLU A 43 10.33 -2.78 5.55
N ILE A 44 9.11 -3.11 5.09
CA ILE A 44 8.59 -4.48 5.10
C ILE A 44 9.48 -5.41 4.28
N ALA A 45 9.92 -4.99 3.09
CA ALA A 45 10.82 -5.77 2.25
C ALA A 45 12.16 -6.06 2.97
N GLY A 46 12.72 -5.09 3.68
CA GLY A 46 13.94 -5.28 4.48
C GLY A 46 13.76 -6.31 5.60
N ARG A 47 12.59 -6.36 6.23
CA ARG A 47 12.27 -7.39 7.26
C ARG A 47 12.16 -8.78 6.66
N ILE A 48 11.51 -8.90 5.51
CA ILE A 48 11.40 -10.17 4.77
C ILE A 48 12.79 -10.67 4.38
N GLN A 49 13.67 -9.80 3.89
CA GLN A 49 15.07 -10.11 3.62
C GLN A 49 15.83 -10.56 4.88
N GLY A 50 15.48 -10.02 6.04
CA GLY A 50 15.93 -10.45 7.37
C GLY A 50 15.30 -11.76 7.88
N ASN A 51 14.67 -12.54 6.99
CA ASN A 51 14.02 -13.82 7.29
C ASN A 51 12.88 -13.69 8.32
N GLU A 52 12.17 -12.56 8.33
CA GLU A 52 10.90 -12.39 9.06
C GLU A 52 9.72 -12.74 8.14
N THR A 53 8.79 -13.55 8.63
CA THR A 53 7.53 -13.82 7.92
C THR A 53 6.52 -12.76 8.32
N ILE A 54 5.99 -12.02 7.35
CA ILE A 54 5.06 -10.91 7.55
C ILE A 54 3.69 -11.27 6.96
N LEU A 55 2.64 -11.22 7.78
CA LEU A 55 1.27 -11.11 7.30
C LEU A 55 1.01 -9.63 7.00
N TYR A 56 0.77 -9.29 5.74
CA TYR A 56 0.59 -7.92 5.27
C TYR A 56 -0.77 -7.75 4.60
N SER A 57 -1.43 -6.61 4.82
CA SER A 57 -2.69 -6.25 4.18
C SER A 57 -2.77 -4.75 3.94
N VAL A 58 -3.33 -4.38 2.78
CA VAL A 58 -3.66 -3.00 2.41
C VAL A 58 -5.13 -2.94 2.04
N ILE A 59 -5.89 -2.14 2.78
CA ILE A 59 -7.33 -2.03 2.63
C ILE A 59 -7.68 -0.61 2.17
N PRO A 60 -8.19 -0.42 0.94
CA PRO A 60 -8.68 0.87 0.50
C PRO A 60 -10.04 1.19 1.13
N ASP A 61 -10.19 2.42 1.64
CA ASP A 61 -11.47 2.98 2.10
C ASP A 61 -12.00 3.96 1.05
N TYR A 62 -13.24 3.77 0.60
CA TYR A 62 -13.89 4.58 -0.43
C TYR A 62 -14.91 5.59 0.15
N GLY A 63 -14.98 5.74 1.47
CA GLY A 63 -15.91 6.63 2.14
C GLY A 63 -17.36 6.36 1.73
N SER A 64 -18.04 7.38 1.18
CA SER A 64 -19.46 7.32 0.77
C SER A 64 -19.72 6.77 -0.65
N GLY A 65 -18.75 6.09 -1.28
CA GLY A 65 -18.98 5.31 -2.50
C GLY A 65 -18.39 5.88 -3.79
N GLY A 66 -17.18 6.44 -3.73
CA GLY A 66 -16.43 6.89 -4.91
C GLY A 66 -15.63 5.78 -5.62
N ASN A 67 -15.08 6.10 -6.80
CA ASN A 67 -14.15 5.22 -7.54
C ASN A 67 -12.66 5.50 -7.21
N VAL A 68 -12.40 6.39 -6.26
CA VAL A 68 -11.08 6.74 -5.74
C VAL A 68 -11.16 6.57 -4.22
N PRO A 69 -10.25 5.82 -3.59
CA PRO A 69 -10.20 5.71 -2.14
C PRO A 69 -9.91 7.07 -1.50
N THR A 70 -10.44 7.31 -0.30
CA THR A 70 -10.07 8.45 0.54
C THR A 70 -8.84 8.17 1.38
N SER A 71 -8.55 6.89 1.64
CA SER A 71 -7.39 6.44 2.39
C SER A 71 -7.09 4.96 2.11
N LEU A 72 -5.90 4.55 2.50
CA LEU A 72 -5.49 3.16 2.61
C LEU A 72 -5.19 2.86 4.08
N THR A 73 -5.56 1.68 4.55
CA THR A 73 -5.09 1.15 5.84
C THR A 73 -4.07 0.06 5.59
N LEU A 74 -2.82 0.31 5.96
CA LEU A 74 -1.72 -0.66 5.87
C LEU A 74 -1.55 -1.35 7.22
N THR A 75 -1.61 -2.68 7.23
CA THR A 75 -1.37 -3.49 8.43
C THR A 75 -0.32 -4.55 8.17
N ALA A 76 0.56 -4.77 9.14
CA ALA A 76 1.56 -5.82 9.08
C ALA A 76 1.75 -6.46 10.45
N VAL A 77 1.88 -7.78 10.50
CA VAL A 77 2.26 -8.53 11.70
C VAL A 77 3.36 -9.52 11.33
N GLY A 78 4.51 -9.38 11.97
CA GLY A 78 5.67 -10.22 11.75
C GLY A 78 5.88 -11.26 12.85
N ASN A 79 6.39 -12.43 12.47
CA ASN A 79 6.68 -13.52 13.42
C ASN A 79 7.89 -13.24 14.33
N LYS A 80 8.61 -12.12 14.14
CA LYS A 80 9.68 -11.64 15.05
C LYS A 80 9.28 -10.39 15.83
N GLY A 81 7.98 -10.08 15.86
CA GLY A 81 7.41 -9.01 16.69
C GLY A 81 7.15 -7.70 15.96
N TYR A 82 7.41 -7.60 14.65
CA TYR A 82 7.02 -6.42 13.88
C TYR A 82 5.50 -6.22 13.90
N ARG A 83 5.07 -4.97 14.04
CA ARG A 83 3.67 -4.56 13.96
C ARG A 83 3.55 -3.22 13.27
N LEU A 84 2.62 -3.13 12.33
CA LEU A 84 2.21 -1.90 11.65
C LEU A 84 0.69 -1.81 11.66
N ASN A 85 0.17 -0.63 11.97
CA ASN A 85 -1.21 -0.23 11.70
C ASN A 85 -1.18 1.25 11.32
N TYR A 86 -1.21 1.53 10.02
CA TYR A 86 -0.94 2.85 9.49
C TYR A 86 -2.05 3.30 8.53
N PRO A 87 -2.86 4.31 8.92
CA PRO A 87 -3.77 4.97 7.99
C PRO A 87 -3.00 5.95 7.11
N LEU A 88 -3.10 5.79 5.80
CA LEU A 88 -2.48 6.63 4.78
C LEU A 88 -3.58 7.37 4.02
N ILE A 89 -3.66 8.70 4.17
CA ILE A 89 -4.70 9.52 3.54
C ILE A 89 -4.37 9.74 2.07
N ASP A 90 -5.33 9.48 1.16
CA ASP A 90 -5.15 9.74 -0.26
C ASP A 90 -5.48 11.20 -0.59
N GLN A 91 -4.45 12.03 -0.60
CA GLN A 91 -4.57 13.47 -0.85
C GLN A 91 -3.46 13.96 -1.79
N PRO A 92 -3.67 15.10 -2.48
CA PRO A 92 -2.67 15.70 -3.38
C PRO A 92 -1.30 15.94 -2.73
#